data_AF-A0A380TSI7-F1
#
_entry.id   AF-A0A380TSI7-F1
#
_cell.length_a   1.000
_cell.length_b   1.000
_cell.length_c   1.000
_cell.angle_alpha   90.00
_cell.angle_beta   90.00
_cell.angle_gamma   90.00
#
_symmetry.space_group_name_H-M   'P 1'
#
loop_
_entity.id
_entity.type
_entity.pdbx_description
1 polymer ?
#
loop_
_entity_poly.entity_id
_entity_poly.type
_entity_poly.pdbx_seq_one_letter_code
_entity_poly.pdbx_strand_id
1 'polypeptide(L)'
;MMKYTTEQIIEKLRQLKVVPVIAVEQAEDILPLVKTLAENGLPVAEITFRSAAAEEAIRLVRQHYPDVLIAAGTVLTAEQVVKAKNAGADFVVTPGFNPTIVKLCQDLDFPITPGVNNPMSIEAALSLGIEAVKFFPAEASGGVKMIKALLGPYGNLQIMPTGGISPSNIKDYLAIPNIVACGGSWFVEKSLIQAKNWDEIGRLVREAVALTHA
;
A
#
# COMPACT_ATOMS: atom_id res chain seq x y z
N MET A 1 3.24 21.40 -2.39
CA MET A 1 3.24 20.95 -0.98
C MET A 1 2.41 19.67 -0.93
N MET A 2 2.86 18.63 -0.22
CA MET A 2 2.12 17.36 -0.12
C MET A 2 0.79 17.56 0.61
N LYS A 3 -0.26 16.79 0.23
CA LYS A 3 -1.60 16.91 0.81
C LYS A 3 -1.66 16.43 2.27
N TYR A 4 -0.83 15.44 2.62
CA TYR A 4 -0.84 14.79 3.93
C TYR A 4 0.58 14.56 4.45
N THR A 5 0.76 14.58 5.77
CA THR A 5 1.98 14.07 6.42
C THR A 5 1.97 12.54 6.47
N THR A 6 3.11 11.92 6.76
CA THR A 6 3.21 10.47 6.96
C THR A 6 2.22 9.98 8.02
N GLU A 7 2.12 10.65 9.16
CA GLU A 7 1.23 10.27 10.27
C GLU A 7 -0.24 10.32 9.85
N GLN A 8 -0.64 11.36 9.11
CA GLN A 8 -2.01 11.49 8.59
C GLN A 8 -2.35 10.36 7.60
N ILE A 9 -1.39 9.94 6.78
CA ILE A 9 -1.56 8.81 5.86
C ILE A 9 -1.72 7.51 6.66
N ILE A 10 -0.87 7.26 7.66
CA ILE A 10 -0.95 6.06 8.49
C ILE A 10 -2.29 5.96 9.22
N GLU A 11 -2.82 7.05 9.77
CA GLU A 11 -4.14 7.05 10.41
C GLU A 11 -5.29 6.82 9.43
N LYS A 12 -5.20 7.36 8.21
CA LYS A 12 -6.16 7.04 7.14
C LYS A 12 -6.13 5.55 6.79
N LEU A 13 -4.94 4.97 6.65
CA LEU A 13 -4.78 3.55 6.37
C LEU A 13 -5.32 2.69 7.52
N ARG A 14 -5.10 3.10 8.77
CA ARG A 14 -5.64 2.43 9.96
C ARG A 14 -7.17 2.34 9.94
N GLN A 15 -7.83 3.39 9.47
CA GLN A 15 -9.29 3.40 9.30
C GLN A 15 -9.75 2.48 8.17
N LEU A 16 -8.98 2.38 7.08
CA LEU A 16 -9.33 1.57 5.91
C LEU A 16 -9.03 0.07 6.09
N LYS A 17 -8.04 -0.28 6.91
CA LYS A 17 -7.57 -1.64 7.28
C LYS A 17 -7.09 -2.54 6.14
N VAL A 18 -7.46 -2.29 4.90
CA VAL A 18 -7.03 -3.05 3.72
C VAL A 18 -6.68 -2.10 2.56
N VAL A 19 -5.66 -2.44 1.78
CA VAL A 19 -5.20 -1.64 0.64
C VAL A 19 -5.13 -2.53 -0.60
N PRO A 20 -5.80 -2.17 -1.72
CA PRO A 20 -5.67 -2.90 -2.97
C PRO A 20 -4.30 -2.64 -3.59
N VAL A 21 -3.56 -3.72 -3.87
CA VAL A 21 -2.28 -3.69 -4.58
C VAL A 21 -2.53 -3.97 -6.06
N ILE A 22 -2.46 -2.93 -6.87
CA ILE A 22 -2.98 -2.89 -8.23
C ILE A 22 -1.83 -2.91 -9.24
N ALA A 23 -1.99 -3.70 -10.30
CA ALA A 23 -1.22 -3.59 -11.53
C ALA A 23 -2.19 -3.47 -12.70
N VAL A 24 -2.16 -2.33 -13.40
CA VAL A 24 -2.95 -2.10 -14.62
C VAL A 24 -2.04 -2.12 -15.84
N GLU A 25 -2.49 -2.71 -16.95
CA GLU A 25 -1.75 -2.70 -18.21
C GLU A 25 -2.10 -1.47 -19.07
N GLN A 26 -3.37 -1.06 -19.06
CA GLN A 26 -3.86 0.16 -19.69
C GLN A 26 -4.15 1.17 -18.58
N ALA A 27 -3.69 2.41 -18.73
CA ALA A 27 -3.83 3.39 -17.67
C ALA A 27 -5.30 3.77 -17.45
N GLU A 28 -6.11 3.75 -18.50
CA GLU A 28 -7.53 4.15 -18.51
C GLU A 28 -8.40 3.22 -17.65
N ASP A 29 -8.00 1.95 -17.49
CA ASP A 29 -8.73 0.99 -16.65
C ASP A 29 -8.68 1.37 -15.16
N ILE A 30 -7.77 2.27 -14.75
CA ILE A 30 -7.70 2.74 -13.36
C ILE A 30 -8.91 3.57 -12.96
N LEU A 31 -9.53 4.29 -13.91
CA LEU A 31 -10.63 5.19 -13.63
C LEU A 31 -11.91 4.45 -13.18
N PRO A 32 -12.42 3.46 -13.93
CA PRO A 32 -13.54 2.66 -13.46
C PRO A 32 -13.17 1.79 -12.25
N LEU A 33 -11.92 1.33 -12.15
CA LEU A 33 -11.45 0.57 -10.99
C LEU A 33 -11.50 1.40 -9.70
N VAL A 34 -10.90 2.59 -9.69
CA VAL A 34 -10.89 3.46 -8.50
C VAL A 34 -12.29 3.96 -8.16
N LYS A 35 -13.14 4.25 -9.16
CA LYS A 35 -14.56 4.52 -8.92
C LYS A 35 -15.23 3.38 -8.14
N THR A 36 -15.02 2.15 -8.62
CA THR A 36 -15.57 0.94 -7.99
C THR A 36 -15.04 0.77 -6.55
N LEU A 37 -13.75 0.99 -6.33
CA LEU A 37 -13.17 0.94 -4.98
C LEU A 37 -13.80 1.96 -4.04
N ALA A 38 -13.89 3.23 -4.46
CA ALA A 38 -14.42 4.32 -3.67
C ALA A 38 -15.92 4.15 -3.34
N GLU A 39 -16.74 3.79 -4.33
CA GLU A 39 -18.19 3.54 -4.16
C GLU A 39 -18.48 2.36 -3.23
N ASN A 40 -17.52 1.45 -3.03
CA ASN A 40 -17.64 0.29 -2.17
C ASN A 40 -16.86 0.41 -0.85
N GLY A 41 -16.52 1.64 -0.45
CA GLY A 41 -15.98 1.95 0.87
C GLY A 41 -14.45 1.90 0.99
N LEU A 42 -13.72 1.82 -0.12
CA LEU A 42 -12.27 1.70 -0.11
C LEU A 42 -11.57 2.77 -0.98
N PRO A 43 -11.61 4.06 -0.60
CA PRO A 43 -11.02 5.17 -1.35
C PRO A 43 -9.47 5.23 -1.25
N VAL A 44 -8.79 4.12 -1.53
CA VAL A 44 -7.32 3.99 -1.53
C VAL A 44 -6.84 3.04 -2.63
N ALA A 45 -5.66 3.31 -3.20
CA ALA A 45 -5.04 2.44 -4.19
C ALA A 45 -3.50 2.44 -4.07
N GLU A 46 -2.87 1.26 -3.96
CA GLU A 46 -1.43 1.08 -4.21
C GLU A 46 -1.23 0.69 -5.69
N ILE A 47 -0.85 1.65 -6.54
CA ILE A 47 -0.62 1.43 -7.97
C ILE A 47 0.85 1.08 -8.19
N THR A 48 1.12 -0.15 -8.63
CA THR A 48 2.50 -0.67 -8.69
C THR A 48 3.22 -0.31 -9.99
N PHE A 49 4.47 0.16 -9.89
CA PHE A 49 5.40 0.43 -11.00
C PHE A 49 5.94 -0.85 -11.68
N ARG A 50 5.18 -1.95 -11.62
CA ARG A 50 5.41 -3.19 -12.38
C ARG A 50 4.87 -3.10 -13.81
N SER A 51 4.14 -2.03 -14.12
CA SER A 51 3.60 -1.72 -15.44
C SER A 51 4.08 -0.34 -15.90
N ALA A 52 4.29 -0.19 -17.21
CA ALA A 52 4.62 1.10 -17.83
C ALA A 52 3.47 2.12 -17.68
N ALA A 53 2.23 1.66 -17.48
CA ALA A 53 1.05 2.51 -17.31
C ALA A 53 0.93 3.16 -15.92
N ALA A 54 1.78 2.80 -14.95
CA ALA A 54 1.61 3.22 -13.55
C ALA A 54 1.63 4.75 -13.35
N GLU A 55 2.56 5.46 -14.00
CA GLU A 55 2.66 6.92 -13.91
C GLU A 55 1.39 7.59 -14.44
N GLU A 56 0.94 7.18 -15.62
CA GLU A 56 -0.27 7.71 -16.23
C GLU A 56 -1.52 7.38 -15.42
N ALA A 57 -1.61 6.15 -14.89
CA ALA A 57 -2.72 5.73 -14.05
C ALA A 57 -2.82 6.59 -12.78
N ILE A 58 -1.70 6.86 -12.08
CA ILE A 58 -1.67 7.75 -10.92
C ILE A 58 -2.16 9.16 -11.30
N ARG A 59 -1.68 9.69 -12.44
CA ARG A 59 -2.07 11.01 -12.93
C ARG A 59 -3.58 11.10 -13.20
N LEU A 60 -4.14 10.10 -13.88
CA LEU A 60 -5.57 10.02 -14.16
C LEU A 60 -6.39 9.95 -12.86
N VAL A 61 -5.99 9.13 -11.88
CA VAL A 61 -6.69 9.07 -10.59
C VAL A 61 -6.66 10.42 -9.89
N ARG A 62 -5.50 11.08 -9.81
CA ARG A 62 -5.41 12.39 -9.15
C ARG A 62 -6.30 13.44 -9.82
N GLN A 63 -6.40 13.44 -11.14
CA GLN A 63 -7.23 14.38 -11.90
C GLN A 63 -8.73 14.17 -11.68
N HIS A 64 -9.18 12.91 -11.61
CA HIS A 64 -10.61 12.57 -11.56
C HIS A 64 -11.14 12.31 -10.14
N TYR A 65 -10.28 11.88 -9.22
CA TYR A 65 -10.63 11.48 -7.85
C TYR A 65 -9.65 12.09 -6.84
N PRO A 66 -9.64 13.43 -6.66
CA PRO A 66 -8.64 14.14 -5.85
C PRO A 66 -8.63 13.76 -4.36
N ASP A 67 -9.65 13.05 -3.88
CA ASP A 67 -9.78 12.60 -2.49
C ASP A 67 -9.40 11.15 -2.24
N VAL A 68 -9.20 10.36 -3.30
CA VAL A 68 -8.65 9.00 -3.18
C VAL A 68 -7.19 9.10 -2.72
N LEU A 69 -6.83 8.27 -1.75
CA LEU A 69 -5.46 8.13 -1.27
C LEU A 69 -4.67 7.25 -2.24
N ILE A 70 -3.56 7.75 -2.79
CA ILE A 70 -2.81 7.06 -3.85
C ILE A 70 -1.40 6.75 -3.36
N ALA A 71 -1.04 5.47 -3.33
CA ALA A 71 0.33 5.01 -3.12
C ALA A 71 0.98 4.62 -4.46
N ALA A 72 2.22 5.05 -4.67
CA ALA A 72 3.07 4.49 -5.72
C ALA A 72 3.81 3.27 -5.18
N GLY A 73 3.36 2.08 -5.58
CA GLY A 73 3.93 0.80 -5.13
C GLY A 73 5.06 0.29 -6.00
N THR A 74 5.92 -0.58 -5.45
CA THR A 74 7.04 -1.18 -6.18
C THR A 74 7.99 -0.14 -6.80
N VAL A 75 8.23 0.96 -6.09
CA VAL A 75 9.22 1.97 -6.49
C VAL A 75 10.62 1.46 -6.11
N LEU A 76 11.54 1.47 -7.08
CA LEU A 76 12.88 0.91 -7.00
C LEU A 76 13.98 1.89 -7.44
N THR A 77 13.64 2.93 -8.20
CA THR A 77 14.61 3.89 -8.76
C THR A 77 14.27 5.34 -8.41
N ALA A 78 15.28 6.22 -8.43
CA ALA A 78 15.09 7.66 -8.21
C ALA A 78 14.15 8.28 -9.27
N GLU A 79 14.25 7.83 -10.51
CA GLU A 79 13.35 8.26 -11.59
C GLU A 79 11.89 7.94 -11.26
N GLN A 80 11.61 6.75 -10.72
CA GLN A 80 10.26 6.36 -10.32
C GLN A 80 9.74 7.19 -9.14
N VAL A 81 10.59 7.59 -8.19
CA VAL A 81 10.22 8.52 -7.10
C VAL A 81 9.75 9.86 -7.69
N VAL A 82 10.54 10.42 -8.62
CA VAL A 82 10.21 11.70 -9.27
C VAL A 82 8.92 11.59 -10.09
N LYS A 83 8.77 10.52 -10.87
CA LYS A 83 7.54 10.23 -11.65
C LYS A 83 6.31 10.11 -10.76
N ALA A 84 6.38 9.32 -9.69
CA ALA A 84 5.28 9.14 -8.74
C ALA A 84 4.84 10.48 -8.11
N LYS A 85 5.81 11.28 -7.66
CA LYS A 85 5.53 12.60 -7.07
C LYS A 85 4.87 13.54 -8.08
N ASN A 86 5.41 13.63 -9.30
CA ASN A 86 4.90 14.51 -10.35
C ASN A 86 3.52 14.08 -10.86
N ALA A 87 3.24 12.76 -10.89
CA ALA A 87 1.92 12.23 -11.23
C ALA A 87 0.88 12.49 -10.13
N GLY A 88 1.29 12.83 -8.91
CA GLY A 88 0.40 13.21 -7.81
C GLY A 88 0.05 12.07 -6.85
N ALA A 89 0.92 11.07 -6.69
CA ALA A 89 0.81 10.11 -5.60
C ALA A 89 0.98 10.81 -4.24
N ASP A 90 0.32 10.29 -3.20
CA ASP A 90 0.39 10.80 -1.83
C ASP A 90 1.60 10.25 -1.06
N PHE A 91 2.02 9.01 -1.37
CA PHE A 91 3.18 8.38 -0.74
C PHE A 91 3.78 7.26 -1.59
N VAL A 92 4.99 6.84 -1.21
CA VAL A 92 5.76 5.76 -1.84
C VAL A 92 5.70 4.49 -0.99
N VAL A 93 5.57 3.34 -1.65
CA VAL A 93 5.70 2.01 -1.06
C VAL A 93 6.77 1.23 -1.82
N THR A 94 7.78 0.75 -1.10
CA THR A 94 8.85 -0.09 -1.67
C THR A 94 8.75 -1.53 -1.14
N PRO A 95 9.15 -2.55 -1.92
CA PRO A 95 9.09 -3.94 -1.46
C PRO A 95 10.21 -4.27 -0.45
N GLY A 96 11.27 -3.46 -0.41
CA GLY A 96 12.39 -3.58 0.53
C GLY A 96 12.96 -2.21 0.88
N PHE A 97 13.91 -2.17 1.81
CA PHE A 97 14.55 -0.94 2.25
C PHE A 97 15.78 -0.66 1.38
N ASN A 98 15.79 0.49 0.70
CA ASN A 98 16.96 1.04 0.02
C ASN A 98 17.23 2.45 0.56
N PRO A 99 18.35 2.69 1.27
CA PRO A 99 18.62 3.97 1.92
C PRO A 99 18.66 5.14 0.94
N THR A 100 19.12 4.93 -0.30
CA THR A 100 19.16 5.96 -1.34
C THR A 100 17.75 6.42 -1.74
N ILE A 101 16.80 5.48 -1.87
CA ILE A 101 15.41 5.80 -2.23
C ILE A 101 14.69 6.46 -1.06
N VAL A 102 14.91 5.95 0.15
CA VAL A 102 14.33 6.53 1.38
C VAL A 102 14.80 7.96 1.57
N LYS A 103 16.13 8.19 1.47
CA LYS A 103 16.71 9.51 1.66
C LYS A 103 16.20 10.51 0.61
N LEU A 104 16.10 10.09 -0.65
CA LEU A 104 15.53 10.92 -1.71
C LEU A 104 14.06 11.28 -1.43
N CYS A 105 13.24 10.35 -0.95
CA CYS A 105 11.85 10.65 -0.58
C CYS A 105 11.79 11.67 0.56
N GLN A 106 12.64 11.54 1.59
CA GLN A 106 12.74 12.50 2.69
C GLN A 106 13.20 13.89 2.22
N ASP A 107 14.23 13.97 1.39
CA ASP A 107 14.76 15.23 0.84
C ASP A 107 13.74 15.95 -0.05
N LEU A 108 12.74 15.22 -0.55
CA LEU A 108 11.63 15.73 -1.34
C LEU A 108 10.36 15.97 -0.50
N ASP A 109 10.38 15.81 0.83
CA ASP A 109 9.19 15.83 1.68
C ASP A 109 8.06 14.91 1.15
N PHE A 110 8.43 13.75 0.60
CA PHE A 110 7.50 12.79 0.01
C PHE A 110 7.38 11.56 0.93
N PRO A 111 6.22 11.32 1.58
CA PRO A 111 6.07 10.21 2.52
C PRO A 111 6.42 8.85 1.89
N ILE A 112 7.04 7.98 2.68
CA ILE A 112 7.46 6.65 2.26
C ILE A 112 7.24 5.62 3.37
N THR A 113 6.75 4.44 3.00
CA THR A 113 6.64 3.26 3.87
C THR A 113 7.44 2.10 3.27
N PRO A 114 8.73 1.95 3.63
CA PRO A 114 9.60 0.98 3.00
C PRO A 114 9.35 -0.45 3.49
N GLY A 115 9.67 -1.43 2.64
CA GLY A 115 9.58 -2.85 2.97
C GLY A 115 10.70 -3.35 3.89
N VAL A 116 10.34 -4.16 4.89
CA VAL A 116 11.26 -4.85 5.81
C VAL A 116 10.78 -6.28 6.05
N ASN A 117 11.69 -7.16 6.45
CA ASN A 117 11.30 -8.51 6.91
C ASN A 117 12.19 -9.10 8.01
N ASN A 118 13.17 -8.33 8.50
CA ASN A 118 14.14 -8.79 9.49
C ASN A 118 14.65 -7.63 10.36
N PRO A 119 15.30 -7.91 11.51
CA PRO A 119 15.83 -6.90 12.43
C PRO A 119 16.75 -5.87 11.77
N MET A 120 17.69 -6.28 10.91
CA MET A 120 18.63 -5.36 10.26
C MET A 120 17.91 -4.32 9.40
N SER A 121 16.92 -4.74 8.62
CA SER A 121 16.11 -3.82 7.80
C SER A 121 15.22 -2.89 8.64
N ILE A 122 14.75 -3.37 9.81
CA ILE A 122 13.99 -2.54 10.77
C ILE A 122 14.89 -1.48 11.38
N GLU A 123 16.07 -1.86 11.87
CA GLU A 123 17.01 -0.92 12.48
C GLU A 123 17.50 0.13 11.49
N ALA A 124 17.69 -0.26 10.22
CA ALA A 124 17.98 0.68 9.15
C ALA A 124 16.85 1.71 8.96
N ALA A 125 15.58 1.29 8.98
CA ALA A 125 14.44 2.19 8.91
C ALA A 125 14.36 3.12 10.13
N LEU A 126 14.51 2.58 11.34
CA LEU A 126 14.49 3.36 12.59
C LEU A 126 15.63 4.38 12.64
N SER A 127 16.83 4.05 12.14
CA SER A 127 17.96 4.99 12.08
C SER A 127 17.70 6.23 11.20
N LEU A 128 16.73 6.14 10.29
CA LEU A 128 16.28 7.24 9.45
C LEU A 128 14.96 7.87 9.95
N GLY A 129 14.53 7.53 11.17
CA GLY A 129 13.31 8.05 11.79
C GLY A 129 12.01 7.45 11.22
N ILE A 130 12.07 6.30 10.57
CA ILE A 130 10.88 5.63 10.01
C ILE A 130 10.35 4.59 10.98
N GLU A 131 9.15 4.84 11.48
CA GLU A 131 8.45 3.94 12.41
C GLU A 131 7.29 3.17 11.74
N ALA A 132 6.91 3.56 10.52
CA ALA A 132 5.87 2.90 9.73
C ALA A 132 6.46 2.17 8.51
N VAL A 133 6.35 0.85 8.49
CA VAL A 133 7.02 -0.02 7.51
C VAL A 133 6.05 -1.01 6.86
N LYS A 134 6.34 -1.38 5.62
CA LYS A 134 5.71 -2.52 4.96
C LYS A 134 6.40 -3.80 5.42
N PHE A 135 5.65 -4.84 5.76
CA PHE A 135 6.22 -6.17 6.02
C PHE A 135 6.00 -7.07 4.82
N PHE A 136 7.07 -7.39 4.08
CA PHE A 136 6.97 -8.08 2.80
C PHE A 136 8.18 -9.01 2.53
N PRO A 137 7.95 -10.21 1.94
CA PRO A 137 6.66 -10.87 1.72
C PRO A 137 6.15 -11.52 3.01
N ALA A 138 4.96 -11.15 3.47
CA ALA A 138 4.49 -11.44 4.83
C ALA A 138 4.45 -12.94 5.17
N GLU A 139 3.64 -13.74 4.47
CA GLU A 139 3.51 -15.18 4.73
C GLU A 139 4.85 -15.91 4.56
N ALA A 140 5.57 -15.63 3.48
CA ALA A 140 6.85 -16.28 3.18
C ALA A 140 7.98 -15.90 4.17
N SER A 141 7.84 -14.78 4.89
CA SER A 141 8.78 -14.36 5.93
C SER A 141 8.39 -14.86 7.34
N GLY A 142 7.43 -15.78 7.44
CA GLY A 142 6.99 -16.37 8.71
C GLY A 142 5.72 -15.75 9.31
N GLY A 143 5.07 -14.86 8.56
CA GLY A 143 3.73 -14.33 8.83
C GLY A 143 3.52 -13.73 10.22
N VAL A 144 2.33 -13.95 10.78
CA VAL A 144 1.91 -13.46 12.10
C VAL A 144 2.91 -13.83 13.21
N LYS A 145 3.50 -15.02 13.16
CA LYS A 145 4.48 -15.47 14.17
C LYS A 145 5.75 -14.61 14.13
N MET A 146 6.26 -14.32 12.93
CA MET A 146 7.42 -13.44 12.76
C MET A 146 7.12 -12.03 13.27
N ILE A 147 5.99 -11.44 12.85
CA ILE A 147 5.60 -10.09 13.28
C ILE A 147 5.52 -9.99 14.80
N LYS A 148 4.85 -10.94 15.47
CA LYS A 148 4.76 -10.96 16.93
C LYS A 148 6.13 -11.05 17.61
N ALA A 149 7.06 -11.81 17.05
CA ALA A 149 8.42 -11.91 17.57
C ALA A 149 9.21 -10.59 17.40
N LEU A 150 9.08 -9.94 16.24
CA LEU A 150 9.72 -8.65 15.95
C LEU A 150 9.19 -7.52 16.84
N LEU A 151 7.90 -7.52 17.15
CA LEU A 151 7.30 -6.51 18.03
C LEU A 151 7.75 -6.62 19.50
N GLY A 152 8.42 -7.70 19.91
CA GLY A 152 9.03 -7.81 21.24
C GLY A 152 10.04 -6.69 21.51
N PRO A 153 11.13 -6.57 20.72
CA PRO A 153 12.07 -5.47 20.83
C PRO A 153 11.59 -4.16 20.15
N TYR A 154 10.70 -4.24 19.15
CA TYR A 154 10.29 -3.08 18.33
C TYR A 154 8.83 -2.68 18.57
N GLY A 155 8.41 -2.55 19.84
CA GLY A 155 6.99 -2.41 20.23
C GLY A 155 6.24 -1.19 19.69
N ASN A 156 6.95 -0.16 19.20
CA ASN A 156 6.35 1.05 18.63
C ASN A 156 6.20 0.99 17.10
N LEU A 157 6.67 -0.07 16.43
CA LEU A 157 6.55 -0.17 14.97
C LEU A 157 5.09 -0.21 14.54
N GLN A 158 4.80 0.49 13.45
CA GLN A 158 3.53 0.44 12.74
C GLN A 158 3.75 -0.34 11.45
N ILE A 159 2.98 -1.42 11.24
CA ILE A 159 3.29 -2.43 10.23
C ILE A 159 2.14 -2.56 9.22
N MET A 160 2.49 -2.60 7.94
CA MET A 160 1.58 -2.88 6.83
C MET A 160 2.00 -4.17 6.11
N PRO A 161 1.49 -5.35 6.50
CA PRO A 161 1.89 -6.60 5.90
C PRO A 161 1.32 -6.75 4.49
N THR A 162 2.06 -7.38 3.59
CA THR A 162 1.63 -7.71 2.22
C THR A 162 2.33 -8.97 1.74
N GLY A 163 1.63 -9.81 0.98
CA GLY A 163 2.18 -11.04 0.40
C GLY A 163 1.62 -12.29 1.08
N GLY A 164 0.73 -13.00 0.37
CA GLY A 164 0.01 -14.16 0.88
C GLY A 164 -1.18 -13.84 1.80
N ILE A 165 -1.56 -12.56 1.91
CA ILE A 165 -2.77 -12.15 2.65
C ILE A 165 -4.00 -12.41 1.79
N SER A 166 -5.04 -12.97 2.41
CA SER A 166 -6.30 -13.35 1.79
C SER A 166 -7.44 -13.28 2.81
N PRO A 167 -8.70 -13.53 2.42
CA PRO A 167 -9.83 -13.59 3.36
C PRO A 167 -9.64 -14.58 4.51
N SER A 168 -8.85 -15.65 4.32
CA SER A 168 -8.69 -16.68 5.34
C SER A 168 -7.78 -16.28 6.50
N ASN A 169 -6.86 -15.31 6.30
CA ASN A 169 -5.83 -14.97 7.30
C ASN A 169 -5.76 -13.47 7.63
N ILE A 170 -6.44 -12.58 6.90
CA ILE A 170 -6.36 -11.12 7.15
C ILE A 170 -6.73 -10.74 8.59
N LYS A 171 -7.69 -11.44 9.19
CA LYS A 171 -8.10 -11.21 10.59
C LYS A 171 -6.98 -11.50 11.58
N ASP A 172 -6.17 -12.52 11.32
CA ASP A 172 -5.05 -12.89 12.20
C ASP A 172 -3.97 -11.80 12.24
N TYR A 173 -3.76 -11.12 11.10
CA TYR A 173 -2.88 -9.95 11.02
C TYR A 173 -3.51 -8.74 11.71
N LEU A 174 -4.74 -8.38 11.37
CA LEU A 174 -5.42 -7.20 11.93
C LEU A 174 -5.71 -7.29 13.43
N ALA A 175 -5.67 -8.48 14.02
CA ALA A 175 -5.75 -8.67 15.47
C ALA A 175 -4.52 -8.16 16.24
N ILE A 176 -3.40 -7.88 15.56
CA ILE A 176 -2.19 -7.32 16.17
C ILE A 176 -2.33 -5.78 16.18
N PRO A 177 -2.29 -5.10 17.34
CA PRO A 177 -2.55 -3.64 17.43
C PRO A 177 -1.61 -2.77 16.57
N ASN A 178 -0.37 -3.20 16.41
CA ASN A 178 0.66 -2.54 15.60
C ASN A 178 0.41 -2.64 14.10
N ILE A 179 -0.51 -3.50 13.65
CA ILE A 179 -0.87 -3.63 12.24
C ILE A 179 -1.83 -2.49 11.88
N VAL A 180 -1.40 -1.67 10.92
CA VAL A 180 -2.16 -0.51 10.43
C VAL A 180 -3.21 -0.97 9.43
N ALA A 181 -2.76 -1.62 8.36
CA ALA A 181 -3.58 -2.11 7.27
C ALA A 181 -2.85 -3.22 6.51
N CYS A 182 -3.59 -4.15 5.92
CA CYS A 182 -3.02 -5.22 5.10
C CYS A 182 -3.11 -4.88 3.60
N GLY A 183 -2.04 -5.15 2.84
CA GLY A 183 -2.09 -5.10 1.38
C GLY A 183 -2.62 -6.41 0.78
N GLY A 184 -3.49 -6.31 -0.21
CA GLY A 184 -4.12 -7.46 -0.85
C GLY A 184 -4.47 -7.23 -2.32
N SER A 185 -4.56 -8.31 -3.11
CA SER A 185 -4.92 -8.24 -4.54
C SER A 185 -6.08 -9.14 -4.95
N TRP A 186 -6.64 -9.97 -4.05
CA TRP A 186 -7.68 -10.95 -4.38
C TRP A 186 -9.01 -10.32 -4.80
N PHE A 187 -9.24 -9.06 -4.48
CA PHE A 187 -10.45 -8.29 -4.81
C PHE A 187 -10.23 -7.30 -5.96
N VAL A 188 -9.04 -7.31 -6.57
CA VAL A 188 -8.66 -6.50 -7.73
C VAL A 188 -7.78 -7.31 -8.69
N GLU A 189 -8.14 -8.59 -8.89
CA GLU A 189 -7.36 -9.48 -9.73
C GLU A 189 -7.26 -8.97 -11.18
N LYS A 190 -6.10 -9.18 -11.79
CA LYS A 190 -5.79 -8.72 -13.15
C LYS A 190 -6.81 -9.21 -14.17
N SER A 191 -7.27 -10.45 -14.05
CA SER A 191 -8.28 -11.06 -14.93
C SER A 191 -9.62 -10.32 -14.87
N LEU A 192 -10.06 -9.89 -13.68
CA LEU A 192 -11.29 -9.15 -13.50
C LEU A 192 -11.20 -7.73 -14.10
N ILE A 193 -10.05 -7.08 -13.92
CA ILE A 193 -9.79 -5.75 -14.50
C ILE A 193 -9.79 -5.82 -16.03
N GLN A 194 -9.07 -6.78 -16.61
CA GLN A 194 -9.01 -6.99 -18.06
C GLN A 194 -10.39 -7.33 -18.66
N ALA A 195 -11.19 -8.12 -17.93
CA ALA A 195 -12.57 -8.43 -18.32
C ALA A 195 -13.57 -7.29 -18.05
N LYS A 196 -13.10 -6.16 -17.46
CA LYS A 196 -13.94 -5.02 -17.04
C LYS A 196 -15.10 -5.45 -16.14
N ASN A 197 -14.88 -6.46 -15.30
CA ASN A 197 -15.89 -7.01 -14.41
C ASN A 197 -15.97 -6.20 -13.10
N TRP A 198 -16.40 -4.94 -13.24
CA TRP A 198 -16.46 -3.97 -12.15
C TRP A 198 -17.47 -4.37 -11.07
N ASP A 199 -18.56 -5.04 -11.44
CA ASP A 199 -19.57 -5.51 -10.49
C ASP A 199 -19.01 -6.56 -9.53
N GLU A 200 -18.25 -7.53 -10.07
CA GLU A 200 -17.61 -8.56 -9.25
C GLU A 200 -16.50 -7.97 -8.37
N ILE A 201 -15.69 -7.05 -8.90
CA ILE A 201 -14.72 -6.28 -8.10
C ILE A 201 -15.43 -5.55 -6.97
N GLY A 202 -16.54 -4.86 -7.25
CA GLY A 202 -17.34 -4.18 -6.23
C GLY A 202 -17.87 -5.13 -5.15
N ARG A 203 -18.34 -6.34 -5.53
CA ARG A 203 -18.75 -7.37 -4.57
C ARG A 203 -17.59 -7.80 -3.67
N LEU A 204 -16.44 -8.12 -4.24
CA LEU A 204 -15.25 -8.56 -3.52
C LEU A 204 -14.68 -7.45 -2.59
N VAL A 205 -14.76 -6.19 -3.00
CA VAL A 205 -14.37 -5.04 -2.17
C VAL A 205 -15.27 -4.92 -0.95
N ARG A 206 -16.61 -4.98 -1.12
CA ARG A 206 -17.55 -4.95 0.00
C ARG A 206 -17.30 -6.09 0.98
N GLU A 207 -17.00 -7.28 0.47
CA GLU A 207 -16.64 -8.43 1.31
C GLU A 207 -15.33 -8.20 2.07
N ALA A 208 -14.30 -7.65 1.43
CA ALA A 208 -13.06 -7.31 2.10
C ALA A 208 -13.25 -6.25 3.20
N VAL A 209 -13.98 -5.16 2.91
CA VAL A 209 -14.29 -4.09 3.89
C VAL A 209 -15.11 -4.63 5.06
N ALA A 210 -16.16 -5.43 4.79
CA ALA A 210 -16.96 -6.04 5.85
C ALA A 210 -16.12 -6.97 6.72
N LEU A 211 -15.23 -7.76 6.10
CA LEU A 211 -14.38 -8.72 6.79
C LEU A 211 -13.38 -8.04 7.74
N THR A 212 -12.84 -6.86 7.39
CA THR A 212 -11.87 -6.15 8.24
C THR A 212 -12.51 -5.32 9.36
N HIS A 213 -13.81 -5.01 9.25
CA HIS A 213 -14.56 -4.26 10.27
C HIS A 213 -15.45 -5.11 11.17
N ALA A 214 -15.55 -6.42 10.91
CA ALA A 214 -16.26 -7.39 11.74
C ALA A 214 -15.39 -8.01 12.82
#